data_AF-X1VDJ4-F1
#
_entry.id   AF-X1VDJ4-F1
#
_cell.length_a   1.000
_cell.length_b   1.000
_cell.length_c   1.000
_cell.angle_alpha   90.00
_cell.angle_beta   90.00
_cell.angle_gamma   90.00
#
_symmetry.space_group_name_H-M   'P 1'
#
loop_
_entity.id
_entity.type
_entity.pdbx_description
1 polymer ?
#
loop_
_entity_poly.entity_id
_entity_poly.type
_entity_poly.pdbx_seq_one_letter_code
_entity_poly.pdbx_strand_id
1 'polypeptide(L)' 'MGKGRNTKVIGVRVPDSVNTRIKLLATRQGLTVSEWCKVNLARAAGLLPDGEVRSHHKR' A
#
# COMPACT_ATOMS: atom_id res chain seq x y z
N MET A 1 -20.94 -15.73 -9.38
CA MET A 1 -19.97 -14.72 -8.89
C MET A 1 -19.81 -14.89 -7.39
N GLY A 2 -18.76 -15.60 -6.94
CA GLY A 2 -18.54 -15.80 -5.50
C GLY A 2 -18.21 -14.45 -4.84
N LYS A 3 -18.90 -14.09 -3.76
CA LYS A 3 -18.52 -12.96 -2.91
C LYS A 3 -17.08 -13.19 -2.46
N GLY A 4 -16.13 -12.51 -3.11
CA GLY A 4 -14.72 -12.63 -2.79
C GLY A 4 -14.52 -12.41 -1.31
N ARG A 5 -13.64 -13.20 -0.69
CA ARG A 5 -13.26 -12.97 0.71
C ARG A 5 -12.66 -11.57 0.81
N ASN A 6 -13.05 -10.87 1.87
CA ASN A 6 -12.58 -9.53 2.14
C ASN A 6 -11.69 -9.55 3.39
N THR A 7 -10.51 -8.93 3.27
CA THR A 7 -9.56 -8.74 4.37
C THR A 7 -9.57 -7.27 4.81
N LYS A 8 -9.21 -6.98 6.06
CA LYS A 8 -8.98 -5.60 6.51
C LYS A 8 -7.52 -5.21 6.27
N VAL A 9 -7.30 -4.11 5.56
CA VAL A 9 -6.01 -3.44 5.40
C VAL A 9 -6.14 -2.06 6.03
N ILE A 10 -5.41 -1.80 7.12
CA ILE A 10 -5.39 -0.51 7.84
C ILE A 10 -6.82 -0.06 8.19
N GLY A 11 -7.58 -0.96 8.80
CA GLY A 11 -8.98 -0.69 9.19
C GLY A 11 -10.01 -0.73 8.05
N VAL A 12 -9.58 -0.65 6.78
CA VAL A 12 -10.47 -0.66 5.61
C VAL A 12 -10.66 -2.07 5.07
N ARG A 13 -11.91 -2.45 4.80
CA ARG A 13 -12.24 -3.76 4.22
C ARG A 13 -11.99 -3.73 2.71
N VAL A 14 -11.13 -4.62 2.22
CA VAL A 14 -10.75 -4.73 0.80
C VAL A 14 -10.86 -6.18 0.31
N PRO A 15 -11.09 -6.43 -0.98
CA PRO A 15 -11.02 -7.77 -1.54
C PRO A 15 -9.63 -8.39 -1.38
N ASP A 16 -9.57 -9.72 -1.23
CA ASP A 16 -8.28 -10.43 -1.08
C ASP A 16 -7.33 -10.22 -2.26
N SER A 17 -7.86 -10.09 -3.48
CA SER A 17 -7.04 -9.77 -4.67
C SER A 17 -6.33 -8.42 -4.54
N VAL A 18 -6.99 -7.44 -3.91
CA VAL A 18 -6.42 -6.12 -3.63
C VAL A 18 -5.37 -6.23 -2.53
N ASN A 19 -5.65 -6.96 -1.45
CA ASN A 19 -4.69 -7.21 -0.38
C ASN A 19 -3.39 -7.87 -0.91
N THR A 20 -3.52 -8.89 -1.76
CA THR A 20 -2.37 -9.56 -2.39
C THR A 20 -1.54 -8.59 -3.24
N ARG A 21 -2.19 -7.74 -4.03
CA ARG A 21 -1.48 -6.70 -4.82
C ARG A 21 -0.76 -5.69 -3.93
N ILE A 22 -1.40 -5.22 -2.87
CA ILE A 22 -0.80 -4.28 -1.91
C ILE A 22 0.46 -4.90 -1.28
N LYS A 23 0.38 -6.16 -0.83
CA LYS A 23 1.53 -6.87 -0.26
C LYS A 23 2.68 -6.97 -1.26
N LEU A 24 2.41 -7.37 -2.50
CA LEU A 24 3.43 -7.46 -3.55
C LEU A 24 4.13 -6.12 -3.79
N LEU A 25 3.36 -5.03 -3.89
CA LEU A 25 3.90 -3.69 -4.13
C LEU A 25 4.70 -3.16 -2.94
N ALA A 26 4.21 -3.39 -1.72
CA ALA A 26 4.92 -3.05 -0.49
C ALA A 26 6.28 -3.77 -0.42
N THR A 27 6.29 -5.08 -0.65
CA THR A 27 7.53 -5.88 -0.70
C THR A 27 8.51 -5.38 -1.77
N ARG A 28 8.02 -5.07 -2.98
CA ARG A 28 8.87 -4.53 -4.06
C ARG A 28 9.52 -3.18 -3.70
N GLN A 29 8.88 -2.39 -2.85
CA GLN A 29 9.38 -1.08 -2.40
C GLN A 29 10.13 -1.16 -1.06
N GLY A 30 10.29 -2.36 -0.48
CA GLY A 30 10.92 -2.54 0.84
C GLY A 30 10.13 -1.91 1.99
N LEU A 31 8.82 -1.74 1.81
CA LEU A 31 7.92 -1.14 2.80
C LEU A 31 7.04 -2.20 3.45
N THR A 32 6.62 -1.96 4.69
CA THR A 32 5.47 -2.66 5.25
C THR A 32 4.18 -2.23 4.53
N VAL A 33 3.14 -3.06 4.60
CA VAL A 33 1.82 -2.72 4.05
C VAL A 33 1.29 -1.40 4.63
N SER A 34 1.51 -1.17 5.93
CA SER A 34 1.08 0.06 6.62
C SER A 34 1.78 1.30 6.05
N GLU A 35 3.10 1.26 5.90
CA GLU A 35 3.89 2.36 5.34
C GLU A 35 3.53 2.61 3.88
N TRP A 36 3.43 1.55 3.08
CA TRP A 36 3.09 1.65 1.67
C TRP A 36 1.74 2.35 1.48
N CYS A 37 0.71 1.97 2.24
CA CYS A 37 -0.59 2.62 2.14
C CYS A 37 -0.56 4.07 2.63
N LYS A 38 0.18 4.41 3.70
CA LYS A 38 0.31 5.80 4.16
C LYS A 38 0.94 6.69 3.10
N VAL A 39 2.01 6.22 2.47
CA VAL A 39 2.71 6.92 1.37
C VAL A 39 1.78 7.11 0.18
N ASN A 40 1.08 6.05 -0.24
CA ASN A 40 0.16 6.14 -1.38
C ASN A 40 -1.07 6.98 -1.08
N LEU A 41 -1.57 7.00 0.16
CA LEU A 41 -2.64 7.90 0.58
C LEU A 41 -2.18 9.36 0.53
N ALA A 42 -1.00 9.66 1.06
CA ALA A 42 -0.42 11.00 1.00
C ALA A 42 -0.19 11.46 -0.45
N ARG A 43 0.28 10.56 -1.32
CA ARG A 43 0.42 10.81 -2.76
C ARG A 43 -0.94 11.08 -3.43
N ALA A 44 -1.95 10.25 -3.18
CA ALA A 44 -3.28 10.43 -3.74
C ALA A 44 -3.96 11.72 -3.25
N ALA A 45 -3.63 12.17 -2.04
CA ALA A 45 -4.07 13.44 -1.49
C ALA A 45 -3.28 14.66 -2.02
N GLY A 46 -2.30 14.45 -2.91
CA GLY A 46 -1.44 15.52 -3.44
C GLY A 46 -0.48 16.12 -2.41
N LEU A 47 -0.26 15.45 -1.28
CA LEU A 47 0.58 15.91 -0.17
C LEU A 47 2.06 15.51 -0.34
N LEU A 48 2.37 14.66 -1.32
CA LEU A 48 3.73 14.33 -1.70
C LEU A 48 4.01 14.92 -3.08
N PRO A 49 5.17 15.59 -3.29
CA PRO A 49 5.58 15.98 -4.63
C PRO A 49 5.69 14.70 -5.48
N ASP A 50 5.11 14.75 -6.68
CA ASP A 50 5.10 13.65 -7.65
C ASP A 50 6.54 13.26 -8.03
N GLY A 51 7.19 12.41 -7.24
CA GLY A 51 8.59 12.08 -7.53
C GLY A 51 9.31 11.16 -6.55
N GLU A 52 9.20 11.36 -5.24
CA GLU A 52 10.17 10.71 -4.34
C GLU A 52 9.49 9.89 -3.25
N VAL A 53 9.22 8.61 -3.55
CA VAL A 53 9.34 7.59 -2.49
C VAL A 53 10.85 7.48 -2.25
N ARG A 54 11.39 8.32 -1.36
CA ARG A 54 12.79 8.22 -0.93
C ARG A 54 12.97 6.83 -0.33
N SER A 55 13.58 5.95 -1.10
CA SER A 55 14.06 4.65 -0.65
C SER A 55 15.05 4.91 0.47
N HIS A 56 14.58 4.77 1.71
CA HIS A 56 15.40 4.91 2.90
C HIS A 56 16.26 3.65 3.04
N HIS A 57 17.24 3.48 2.16
CA HIS A 57 18.30 2.50 2.32
C HIS A 57 19.20 3.00 3.45
N LYS A 58 18.97 2.48 4.68
CA LYS A 58 19.91 2.66 5.79
C LYS A 58 21.23 1.99 5.38
N ARG A 59 22.27 2.80 5.17
CA ARG A 59 23.64 2.35 5.40
C ARG A 59 23.85 2.09 6.88
#